data_AF-A0A2J7RAH4-F1
#
_entry.id   AF-A0A2J7RAH4-F1
#
_cell.length_a   1.000
_cell.length_b   1.000
_cell.length_c   1.000
_cell.angle_alpha   90.00
_cell.angle_beta   90.00
_cell.angle_gamma   90.00
#
_symmetry.space_group_name_H-M   'P 1'
#
loop_
_entity.id
_entity.type
_entity.pdbx_description
1 polymer ?
#
loop_
_entity_poly.entity_id
_entity_poly.type
_entity_poly.pdbx_seq_one_letter_code
_entity_poly.pdbx_strand_id
1 'polypeptide(L)'
;METLHPVAALSVLKPAYYAVIEEPSKNHILKLTELLHNVSPSALQVQRDLILYPLELHLQNYQLGSEIKRYLVISIKEVLQRVRVCDLKKFLKLYTLLFFQVYDQKKSLLVGDVPEELKLSVVECVTCLLKQASSDVLCEFYSREHAPKLGQGIYIAIQMAQWEKLRSLRLAAVECIMTLAQVHSDADGDDEVFRQQVGGVLMFFLPGIIGGLQKIATDDEKQGHQITMLAVKAWGEIITIVMEDNNASDASENMSMSFRIDPPAAVMQEDPLDNKWQDCTRESMLKSLQEKNRTPEWYCAAAQKLALSVKAIGMVQHHSHWKVRMALASSCYLLLSKCCRNMKPSMMYLIEVLIMLSEDENEKIATTATDGLKLYSEKCEASCGKSLLEILEDNFFNLVTKLPRILHGTDDVQQLAALRLLAGYIKLLGVNKLPYLLNSASHLNRLVWTLIQAIELDSSYVSLLEDYSLRDLETSHGKPQTSPWKVFKHFTDHSIQQKMEDVCHMLGQYGDLNILSYHLLDRFHSVPYQNKEITFLLNEILCGGAHREDANLEDIIRNVLHVYLEPSIWYVSLNVGTHVNELQ
;
A
#
# COMPACT_ATOMS: atom_id res chain seq x y z
N MET A 1 45.22 15.95 -7.43
CA MET A 1 45.22 16.75 -6.19
C MET A 1 45.61 15.82 -5.07
N GLU A 2 46.76 16.04 -4.45
CA GLU A 2 47.33 15.15 -3.45
C GLU A 2 46.50 15.21 -2.15
N THR A 3 45.88 14.10 -1.79
CA THR A 3 45.15 13.94 -0.53
C THR A 3 46.11 14.11 0.64
N LEU A 4 45.89 15.13 1.47
CA LEU A 4 46.76 15.48 2.59
C LEU A 4 46.82 14.34 3.64
N HIS A 5 48.05 14.00 4.04
CA HIS A 5 48.35 13.04 5.13
C HIS A 5 47.89 13.63 6.50
N PRO A 6 47.47 12.82 7.49
CA PRO A 6 46.87 13.28 8.75
C PRO A 6 47.57 14.42 9.50
N VAL A 7 48.91 14.42 9.52
CA VAL A 7 49.69 15.47 10.22
C VAL A 7 49.67 16.80 9.46
N ALA A 8 49.72 16.77 8.12
CA ALA A 8 49.65 17.95 7.28
C ALA A 8 48.22 18.55 7.28
N ALA A 9 47.19 17.70 7.29
CA ALA A 9 45.80 18.11 7.36
C ALA A 9 45.48 18.95 8.62
N LEU A 10 46.03 18.58 9.78
CA LEU A 10 45.83 19.31 11.03
C LEU A 10 46.38 20.75 10.97
N SER A 11 47.53 20.94 10.31
CA SER A 11 48.16 22.26 10.18
C SER A 11 47.34 23.21 9.30
N VAL A 12 46.67 22.66 8.27
CA VAL A 12 45.82 23.40 7.34
C VAL A 12 44.44 23.69 7.94
N LEU A 13 43.91 22.78 8.76
CA LEU A 13 42.59 22.94 9.39
C LEU A 13 42.61 23.86 10.62
N LYS A 14 43.71 23.90 11.39
CA LYS A 14 43.82 24.69 12.64
C LYS A 14 43.43 26.18 12.49
N PRO A 15 43.87 26.94 11.48
CA PRO A 15 43.50 28.36 11.35
C PRO A 15 42.00 28.56 11.11
N ALA A 16 41.38 27.73 10.26
CA ALA A 16 39.94 27.79 10.01
C ALA A 16 39.14 27.30 11.23
N TYR A 17 39.66 26.31 11.95
CA TYR A 17 39.13 25.82 13.21
C TYR A 17 39.08 26.91 14.29
N TYR A 18 40.17 27.65 14.51
CA TYR A 18 40.20 28.74 15.49
C TYR A 18 39.30 29.91 15.09
N ALA A 19 39.22 30.22 13.79
CA ALA A 19 38.32 31.26 13.29
C ALA A 19 36.84 30.93 13.56
N VAL A 20 36.44 29.65 13.47
CA VAL A 20 35.08 29.23 13.80
C VAL A 20 34.81 29.30 15.30
N ILE A 21 35.80 28.95 16.15
CA ILE A 21 35.69 29.04 17.63
C ILE A 21 35.51 30.47 18.10
N GLU A 22 36.30 31.40 17.54
CA GLU A 22 36.28 32.81 17.94
C GLU A 22 35.01 33.51 17.45
N GLU A 23 34.62 33.30 16.19
CA GLU A 23 33.42 33.91 15.62
C GLU A 23 32.76 32.98 14.57
N PRO A 24 31.61 32.35 14.89
CA PRO A 24 30.91 31.48 13.95
C PRO A 24 30.19 32.33 12.88
N SER A 25 30.91 32.72 11.83
CA SER A 25 30.35 33.39 10.66
C SER A 25 30.11 32.40 9.52
N LYS A 26 29.14 32.71 8.64
CA LYS A 26 28.88 31.92 7.42
C LYS A 26 30.15 31.67 6.61
N ASN A 27 31.01 32.68 6.47
CA ASN A 27 32.24 32.60 5.70
C ASN A 27 33.28 31.69 6.37
N HIS A 28 33.41 31.76 7.70
CA HIS A 28 34.33 30.89 8.46
C HIS A 28 33.90 29.42 8.35
N ILE A 29 32.60 29.15 8.45
CA ILE A 29 32.04 27.80 8.36
C ILE A 29 32.21 27.23 6.94
N LEU A 30 31.87 28.00 5.90
CA LEU A 30 32.04 27.55 4.51
C LEU A 30 33.51 27.28 4.17
N LYS A 31 34.43 28.14 4.63
CA LYS A 31 35.86 27.94 4.43
C LYS A 31 36.37 26.69 5.15
N LEU A 32 35.85 26.39 6.34
CA LEU A 32 36.15 25.14 7.03
C LEU A 32 35.64 23.93 6.22
N THR A 33 34.39 23.97 5.74
CA THR A 33 33.81 22.89 4.91
C THR A 33 34.61 22.65 3.62
N GLU A 34 35.04 23.71 2.94
CA GLU A 34 35.88 23.61 1.73
C GLU A 34 37.23 22.93 2.03
N LEU A 35 37.86 23.29 3.14
CA LEU A 35 39.10 22.64 3.56
C LEU A 35 38.89 21.17 3.95
N LEU A 36 37.74 20.83 4.56
CA LEU A 36 37.40 19.45 4.92
C LEU A 36 37.24 18.54 3.69
N HIS A 37 36.80 19.07 2.54
CA HIS A 37 36.72 18.30 1.29
C HIS A 37 38.10 17.85 0.76
N ASN A 38 39.16 18.58 1.09
CA ASN A 38 40.52 18.33 0.60
C ASN A 38 41.32 17.35 1.48
N VAL A 39 40.74 16.88 2.59
CA VAL A 39 41.40 16.01 3.57
C VAL A 39 41.00 14.55 3.35
N SER A 40 41.96 13.64 3.52
CA SER A 40 41.71 12.20 3.38
C SER A 40 40.76 11.66 4.47
N PRO A 41 39.88 10.68 4.16
CA PRO A 41 38.96 10.10 5.14
C PRO A 41 39.65 9.50 6.38
N SER A 42 40.84 8.91 6.20
CA SER A 42 41.65 8.36 7.30
C SER A 42 42.15 9.45 8.25
N ALA A 43 42.54 10.62 7.72
CA ALA A 43 42.91 11.77 8.53
C ALA A 43 41.71 12.35 9.29
N LEU A 44 40.55 12.45 8.63
CA LEU A 44 39.29 12.90 9.25
C LEU A 44 38.84 11.96 10.37
N GLN A 45 39.00 10.64 10.19
CA GLN A 45 38.65 9.65 11.21
C GLN A 45 39.48 9.83 12.50
N VAL A 46 40.78 10.05 12.37
CA VAL A 46 41.69 10.23 13.52
C VAL A 46 41.41 11.55 14.24
N GLN A 47 41.02 12.60 13.50
CA GLN A 47 40.83 13.96 14.04
C GLN A 47 39.36 14.34 14.24
N ARG A 48 38.43 13.38 14.11
CA ARG A 48 36.98 13.61 14.17
C ARG A 48 36.58 14.45 15.39
N ASP A 49 37.04 14.05 16.57
CA ASP A 49 36.61 14.67 17.82
C ASP A 49 37.10 16.12 17.94
N LEU A 50 38.27 16.43 17.37
CA LEU A 50 38.77 17.80 17.30
C LEU A 50 37.91 18.61 16.34
N ILE A 51 37.62 18.09 15.14
CA ILE A 51 36.88 18.83 14.10
C ILE A 51 35.43 19.08 14.50
N LEU A 52 34.77 18.12 15.15
CA LEU A 52 33.37 18.25 15.56
C LEU A 52 33.18 19.15 16.79
N TYR A 53 34.15 19.23 17.69
CA TYR A 53 34.05 20.03 18.93
C TYR A 53 33.55 21.48 18.75
N PRO A 54 34.13 22.32 17.87
CA PRO A 54 33.69 23.70 17.70
C PRO A 54 32.28 23.78 17.11
N LEU A 55 31.96 22.87 16.19
CA LEU A 55 30.64 22.80 15.58
C LEU A 55 29.58 22.44 16.63
N GLU A 56 29.88 21.44 17.47
CA GLU A 56 29.04 21.04 18.59
C GLU A 56 28.85 22.17 19.61
N LEU A 57 29.93 22.89 19.95
CA LEU A 57 29.91 23.99 20.91
C LEU A 57 29.02 25.14 20.45
N HIS A 58 29.12 25.57 19.19
CA HIS A 58 28.28 26.66 18.68
C HIS A 58 26.84 26.23 18.44
N LEU A 59 26.56 24.95 18.15
CA LEU A 59 25.20 24.44 18.06
C LEU A 59 24.46 24.46 19.41
N GLN A 60 25.18 24.40 20.53
CA GLN A 60 24.58 24.56 21.86
C GLN A 60 24.28 26.02 22.22
N ASN A 61 24.80 26.99 21.45
CA ASN A 61 24.55 28.40 21.71
C ASN A 61 23.14 28.82 21.25
N TYR A 62 22.30 29.18 22.20
CA TYR A 62 20.92 29.64 21.96
C TYR A 62 20.84 31.00 21.27
N GLN A 63 21.88 31.83 21.37
CA GLN A 63 21.89 33.18 20.80
C GLN A 63 22.25 33.21 19.31
N LEU A 64 22.71 32.08 18.75
CA LEU A 64 23.04 31.99 17.33
C LEU A 64 21.78 31.95 16.45
N GLY A 65 21.76 32.75 15.39
CA GLY A 65 20.68 32.75 14.41
C GLY A 65 20.55 31.41 13.69
N SER A 66 19.31 31.04 13.32
CA SER A 66 18.98 29.76 12.66
C SER A 66 19.76 29.51 11.36
N GLU A 67 20.12 30.57 10.64
CA GLU A 67 20.95 30.49 9.44
C GLU A 67 22.36 29.98 9.72
N ILE A 68 23.03 30.48 10.77
CA ILE A 68 24.39 30.05 11.13
C ILE A 68 24.33 28.60 11.63
N LYS A 69 23.32 28.25 12.42
CA LYS A 69 23.07 26.87 12.85
C LYS A 69 22.89 25.92 11.68
N ARG A 70 22.21 26.35 10.62
CA ARG A 70 22.06 25.57 9.38
C ARG A 70 23.42 25.24 8.76
N TYR A 71 24.29 26.23 8.58
CA TYR A 71 25.64 25.98 8.05
C TYR A 71 26.47 25.07 8.95
N LEU A 72 26.36 25.21 10.27
CA LEU A 72 27.04 24.30 11.22
C LEU A 72 26.58 22.84 11.04
N VAL A 73 25.27 22.60 10.92
CA VAL A 73 24.73 21.25 10.71
C VAL A 73 25.19 20.68 9.36
N ILE A 74 25.21 21.49 8.30
CA ILE A 74 25.71 21.07 6.98
C ILE A 74 27.20 20.66 7.08
N SER A 75 28.03 21.45 7.77
CA SER A 75 29.43 21.09 8.01
C SER A 75 29.58 19.78 8.79
N ILE A 76 28.74 19.54 9.82
CA ILE A 76 28.75 18.27 10.55
C ILE A 76 28.38 17.11 9.62
N LYS A 77 27.34 17.27 8.80
CA LYS A 77 26.93 16.25 7.81
C LYS A 77 28.09 15.90 6.87
N GLU A 78 28.79 16.90 6.34
CA GLU A 78 29.96 16.68 5.45
C GLU A 78 31.11 15.92 6.13
N VAL A 79 31.33 16.14 7.43
CA VAL A 79 32.30 15.34 8.20
C VAL A 79 31.80 13.91 8.38
N LEU A 80 30.54 13.74 8.78
CA LEU A 80 29.95 12.41 9.03
C LEU A 80 29.92 11.54 7.79
N GLN A 81 29.68 12.10 6.59
CA GLN A 81 29.70 11.34 5.33
C GLN A 81 31.03 10.63 5.03
N ARG A 82 32.12 11.05 5.68
CA ARG A 82 33.49 10.55 5.44
C ARG A 82 34.08 9.81 6.64
N VAL A 83 33.31 9.65 7.71
CA VAL A 83 33.82 9.20 9.02
C VAL A 83 32.84 8.20 9.64
N ARG A 84 33.36 7.11 10.19
CA ARG A 84 32.58 6.11 10.94
C ARG A 84 32.44 6.50 12.42
N VAL A 85 31.25 6.30 12.97
CA VAL A 85 30.97 6.52 14.40
C VAL A 85 30.96 5.18 15.12
N CYS A 86 32.02 4.91 15.88
CA CYS A 86 32.23 3.64 16.59
C CYS A 86 32.04 3.74 18.12
N ASP A 87 31.52 4.87 18.63
CA ASP A 87 31.33 5.09 20.07
C ASP A 87 29.88 5.54 20.32
N LEU A 88 29.15 4.78 21.13
CA LEU A 88 27.74 5.03 21.44
C LEU A 88 27.53 6.38 22.14
N LYS A 89 28.41 6.78 23.08
CA LYS A 89 28.24 8.04 23.82
C LYS A 89 28.34 9.23 22.87
N LYS A 90 29.29 9.19 21.94
CA LYS A 90 29.44 10.22 20.90
C LYS A 90 28.26 10.22 19.94
N PHE A 91 27.81 9.04 19.51
CA PHE A 91 26.61 8.90 18.70
C PHE A 91 25.39 9.54 19.38
N LEU A 92 25.11 9.17 20.63
CA LEU A 92 23.98 9.70 21.40
C LEU A 92 24.08 11.20 21.65
N LYS A 93 25.30 11.73 21.87
CA LYS A 93 25.54 13.16 22.03
C LYS A 93 25.17 13.93 20.75
N LEU A 94 25.68 13.49 19.60
CA LEU A 94 25.38 14.09 18.30
C LEU A 94 23.89 13.96 17.95
N TYR A 95 23.33 12.78 18.12
CA TYR A 95 21.90 12.51 17.88
C TYR A 95 21.00 13.46 18.68
N THR A 96 21.26 13.59 19.98
CA THR A 96 20.48 14.47 20.87
C THR A 96 20.69 15.94 20.49
N LEU A 97 21.92 16.35 20.20
CA LEU A 97 22.25 17.73 19.82
C LEU A 97 21.55 18.16 18.53
N LEU A 98 21.48 17.27 17.53
CA LEU A 98 20.84 17.53 16.24
C LEU A 98 19.33 17.69 16.40
N PHE A 99 18.64 16.71 17.03
CA PHE A 99 17.20 16.82 17.25
C PHE A 99 16.81 17.97 18.17
N PHE A 100 17.67 18.34 19.13
CA PHE A 100 17.45 19.50 19.99
C PHE A 100 17.31 20.82 19.21
N GLN A 101 17.93 20.96 18.03
CA GLN A 101 17.78 22.17 17.21
C GLN A 101 16.38 22.36 16.63
N VAL A 102 15.61 21.28 16.51
CA VAL A 102 14.26 21.29 15.93
C VAL A 102 13.18 20.96 16.96
N TYR A 103 13.57 20.65 18.19
CA TYR A 103 12.67 20.24 19.25
C TYR A 103 12.18 21.44 20.09
N ASP A 104 10.88 21.49 20.36
CA ASP A 104 10.29 22.47 21.28
C ASP A 104 9.23 21.82 22.18
N GLN A 105 9.56 21.66 23.46
CA GLN A 105 8.70 21.03 24.46
C GLN A 105 7.39 21.79 24.71
N LYS A 106 7.33 23.10 24.40
CA LYS A 106 6.15 23.93 24.66
C LYS A 106 5.06 23.76 23.61
N LYS A 107 5.39 23.19 22.44
CA LYS A 107 4.45 23.00 21.34
C LYS A 107 3.80 21.63 21.39
N SER A 108 2.51 21.57 21.02
CA SER A 108 1.73 20.32 20.98
C SER A 108 2.31 19.25 20.05
N LEU A 109 3.09 19.64 19.02
CA LEU A 109 3.70 18.72 18.06
C LEU A 109 5.18 18.45 18.35
N LEU A 110 5.74 19.02 19.42
CA LEU A 110 7.16 18.91 19.80
C LEU A 110 8.18 19.40 18.75
N VAL A 111 7.72 19.94 17.62
CA VAL A 111 8.56 20.55 16.56
C VAL A 111 8.57 22.08 16.73
N GLY A 112 9.76 22.65 16.81
CA GLY A 112 10.00 24.08 16.99
C GLY A 112 9.67 24.93 15.76
N ASP A 113 9.45 26.23 15.99
CA ASP A 113 9.24 27.25 14.95
C ASP A 113 10.55 27.69 14.27
N VAL A 114 11.33 26.72 13.83
CA VAL A 114 12.58 26.98 13.12
C VAL A 114 12.36 26.92 11.61
N PRO A 115 13.16 27.64 10.80
CA PRO A 115 13.08 27.57 9.36
C PRO A 115 13.15 26.13 8.83
N GLU A 116 12.32 25.81 7.85
CA GLU A 116 12.24 24.45 7.28
C GLU A 116 13.59 23.99 6.68
N GLU A 117 14.44 24.91 6.23
CA GLU A 117 15.79 24.62 5.73
C GLU A 117 16.74 24.11 6.82
N LEU A 118 16.58 24.58 8.06
CA LEU A 118 17.32 24.05 9.21
C LEU A 118 16.81 22.66 9.56
N LYS A 119 15.49 22.46 9.58
CA LYS A 119 14.88 21.14 9.82
C LYS A 119 15.38 20.11 8.81
N LEU A 120 15.43 20.49 7.53
CA LEU A 120 15.94 19.64 6.45
C LEU A 120 17.39 19.23 6.72
N SER A 121 18.25 20.19 7.00
CA SER A 121 19.66 19.95 7.28
C SER A 121 19.85 19.00 8.49
N VAL A 122 19.04 19.15 9.53
CA VAL A 122 19.07 18.30 10.73
C VAL A 122 18.67 16.87 10.40
N VAL A 123 17.56 16.68 9.69
CA VAL A 123 17.05 15.36 9.31
C VAL A 123 18.03 14.60 8.40
N GLU A 124 18.61 15.29 7.41
CA GLU A 124 19.64 14.71 6.54
C GLU A 124 20.92 14.36 7.32
N CYS A 125 21.31 15.20 8.28
CA CYS A 125 22.48 14.95 9.12
C CYS A 125 22.26 13.75 10.05
N VAL A 126 21.08 13.60 10.66
CA VAL A 126 20.72 12.44 11.48
C VAL A 126 20.70 11.16 10.64
N THR A 127 20.14 11.23 9.43
CA THR A 127 20.13 10.11 8.48
C THR A 127 21.57 9.68 8.16
N CYS A 128 22.46 10.64 7.89
CA CYS A 128 23.87 10.37 7.67
C CYS A 128 24.56 9.77 8.91
N LEU A 129 24.25 10.27 10.11
CA LEU A 129 24.80 9.77 11.37
C LEU A 129 24.48 8.29 11.58
N LEU A 130 23.24 7.88 11.32
CA LEU A 130 22.80 6.48 11.42
C LEU A 130 23.50 5.58 10.39
N LYS A 131 23.53 5.99 9.12
CA LYS A 131 24.17 5.21 8.04
C LYS A 131 25.67 5.00 8.24
N GLN A 132 26.33 5.89 8.99
CA GLN A 132 27.78 5.85 9.23
C GLN A 132 28.16 5.29 10.60
N ALA A 133 27.19 4.91 11.42
CA ALA A 133 27.44 4.21 12.67
C ALA A 133 27.98 2.79 12.41
N SER A 134 28.83 2.28 13.31
CA SER A 134 29.24 0.87 13.25
C SER A 134 28.09 -0.04 13.68
N SER A 135 28.15 -1.32 13.26
CA SER A 135 27.16 -2.33 13.67
C SER A 135 27.04 -2.42 15.18
N ASP A 136 28.16 -2.38 15.91
CA ASP A 136 28.16 -2.42 17.38
C ASP A 136 27.38 -1.25 18.01
N VAL A 137 27.59 -0.03 17.49
CA VAL A 137 26.88 1.16 17.97
C VAL A 137 25.39 1.06 17.68
N LEU A 138 25.01 0.55 16.51
CA LEU A 138 23.61 0.32 16.18
C LEU A 138 23.00 -0.74 17.10
N CYS A 139 23.65 -1.88 17.31
CA CYS A 139 23.21 -2.92 18.25
C CYS A 139 23.02 -2.36 19.67
N GLU A 140 23.92 -1.51 20.16
CA GLU A 140 23.75 -0.88 21.48
C GLU A 140 22.64 0.20 21.50
N PHE A 141 22.47 0.93 20.40
CA PHE A 141 21.46 1.97 20.26
C PHE A 141 20.04 1.40 20.15
N TYR A 142 19.86 0.27 19.48
CA TYR A 142 18.58 -0.47 19.44
C TYR A 142 18.36 -1.32 20.68
N SER A 143 18.80 -0.83 21.86
CA SER A 143 18.47 -1.42 23.14
C SER A 143 17.25 -0.74 23.77
N ARG A 144 16.59 -1.44 24.70
CA ARG A 144 15.39 -0.92 25.38
C ARG A 144 15.66 0.33 26.23
N GLU A 145 16.90 0.51 26.69
CA GLU A 145 17.32 1.70 27.43
C GLU A 145 17.24 2.97 26.58
N HIS A 146 17.59 2.86 25.30
CA HIS A 146 17.62 3.98 24.35
C HIS A 146 16.32 4.15 23.56
N ALA A 147 15.35 3.23 23.72
CA ALA A 147 14.05 3.28 23.07
C ALA A 147 13.34 4.64 23.18
N PRO A 148 13.31 5.35 24.33
CA PRO A 148 12.68 6.68 24.40
C PRO A 148 13.32 7.73 23.48
N LYS A 149 14.65 7.70 23.32
CA LYS A 149 15.37 8.63 22.42
C LYS A 149 15.08 8.32 20.95
N LEU A 150 15.02 7.03 20.61
CA LEU A 150 14.63 6.58 19.28
C LEU A 150 13.20 7.00 18.97
N GLY A 151 12.26 6.69 19.87
CA GLY A 151 10.84 7.04 19.74
C GLY A 151 10.62 8.55 19.58
N GLN A 152 11.34 9.38 20.34
CA GLN A 152 11.29 10.84 20.18
C GLN A 152 11.75 11.29 18.78
N GLY A 153 12.86 10.74 18.28
CA GLY A 153 13.36 11.09 16.94
C GLY A 153 12.40 10.66 15.83
N ILE A 154 11.83 9.45 15.93
CA ILE A 154 10.82 8.95 15.00
C ILE A 154 9.57 9.84 15.03
N TYR A 155 9.08 10.19 16.22
CA TYR A 155 7.91 11.05 16.37
C TYR A 155 8.14 12.42 15.72
N ILE A 156 9.28 13.07 16.00
CA ILE A 156 9.65 14.37 15.41
C ILE A 156 9.71 14.26 13.88
N ALA A 157 10.32 13.20 13.35
CA ALA A 157 10.39 12.97 11.91
C ALA A 157 8.99 12.77 11.28
N ILE A 158 8.08 12.05 11.94
CA ILE A 158 6.68 11.89 11.49
C ILE A 158 5.97 13.24 11.46
N GLN A 159 6.10 14.06 12.51
CA GLN A 159 5.46 15.38 12.56
C GLN A 159 5.99 16.28 11.44
N MET A 160 7.30 16.26 11.16
CA MET A 160 7.88 17.01 10.04
C MET A 160 7.37 16.50 8.68
N ALA A 161 7.27 15.18 8.50
CA ALA A 161 6.75 14.57 7.28
C ALA A 161 5.26 14.89 7.04
N GLN A 162 4.48 15.08 8.11
CA GLN A 162 3.04 15.29 8.03
C GLN A 162 2.66 16.77 7.85
N TRP A 163 3.29 17.70 8.58
CA TRP A 163 2.76 19.06 8.72
C TRP A 163 3.57 20.17 8.03
N GLU A 164 4.82 19.91 7.67
CA GLU A 164 5.69 20.94 7.04
C GLU A 164 5.31 21.16 5.58
N LYS A 165 5.66 22.33 5.02
CA LYS A 165 5.25 22.71 3.65
C LYS A 165 6.29 22.34 2.60
N LEU A 166 7.57 22.37 2.95
CA LEU A 166 8.69 22.10 2.07
C LEU A 166 8.72 20.62 1.71
N ARG A 167 8.46 20.33 0.44
CA ARG A 167 8.42 18.96 -0.10
C ARG A 167 9.71 18.19 0.15
N SER A 168 10.88 18.82 -0.01
CA SER A 168 12.18 18.16 0.23
C SER A 168 12.35 17.76 1.70
N LEU A 169 11.90 18.59 2.65
CA LEU A 169 11.90 18.25 4.07
C LEU A 169 10.99 17.06 4.36
N ARG A 170 9.76 17.06 3.81
CA ARG A 170 8.83 15.93 4.00
C ARG A 170 9.42 14.62 3.47
N LEU A 171 10.03 14.63 2.29
CA LEU A 171 10.70 13.46 1.71
C LEU A 171 11.87 12.99 2.59
N ALA A 172 12.78 13.89 2.96
CA ALA A 172 13.92 13.58 3.83
C ALA A 172 13.47 13.06 5.20
N ALA A 173 12.34 13.56 5.73
CA ALA A 173 11.79 13.10 6.99
C ALA A 173 11.27 11.66 6.89
N VAL A 174 10.61 11.27 5.80
CA VAL A 174 10.22 9.87 5.57
C VAL A 174 11.44 8.96 5.41
N GLU A 175 12.47 9.40 4.67
CA GLU A 175 13.74 8.67 4.56
C GLU A 175 14.45 8.51 5.92
N CYS A 176 14.37 9.53 6.77
CA CYS A 176 14.88 9.48 8.13
C CYS A 176 14.09 8.49 9.00
N ILE A 177 12.76 8.43 8.88
CA ILE A 177 11.94 7.41 9.56
C ILE A 177 12.36 6.01 9.12
N MET A 178 12.52 5.79 7.81
CA MET A 178 13.01 4.52 7.27
C MET A 178 14.40 4.17 7.81
N THR A 179 15.27 5.17 7.93
CA THR A 179 16.63 4.97 8.45
C THR A 179 16.64 4.66 9.95
N LEU A 180 15.82 5.37 10.74
CA LEU A 180 15.61 5.11 12.16
C LEU A 180 14.98 3.75 12.43
N ALA A 181 14.20 3.22 11.48
CA ALA A 181 13.63 1.89 11.56
C ALA A 181 14.49 0.78 10.91
N GLN A 182 15.70 1.11 10.41
CA GLN A 182 16.59 0.17 9.72
C GLN A 182 15.96 -0.56 8.52
N VAL A 183 15.05 0.10 7.80
CA VAL A 183 14.41 -0.41 6.57
C VAL A 183 14.95 0.27 5.30
N HIS A 184 16.02 1.06 5.42
CA HIS A 184 16.60 1.73 4.26
C HIS A 184 17.35 0.76 3.33
N SER A 185 17.55 1.14 2.07
CA SER A 185 18.21 0.28 1.05
C SER A 185 19.60 -0.21 1.44
N ASP A 186 20.34 0.60 2.18
CA ASP A 186 21.72 0.31 2.58
C ASP A 186 21.82 -0.54 3.88
N ALA A 187 20.69 -0.94 4.46
CA ALA A 187 20.67 -1.71 5.71
C ALA A 187 21.04 -3.18 5.43
N ASP A 188 21.69 -3.82 6.39
CA ASP A 188 21.98 -5.25 6.31
C ASP A 188 20.70 -6.06 6.57
N GLY A 189 20.01 -6.40 5.48
CA GLY A 189 18.75 -7.15 5.51
C GLY A 189 18.93 -8.63 5.89
N ASP A 190 20.16 -9.14 5.89
CA ASP A 190 20.46 -10.55 6.10
C ASP A 190 20.69 -10.88 7.59
N ASP A 191 21.05 -9.89 8.41
CA ASP A 191 21.18 -10.07 9.86
C ASP A 191 19.81 -10.19 10.55
N GLU A 192 19.32 -11.43 10.62
CA GLU A 192 18.06 -11.78 11.28
C GLU A 192 18.05 -11.38 12.77
N VAL A 193 19.18 -11.52 13.48
CA VAL A 193 19.26 -11.22 14.92
C VAL A 193 19.09 -9.72 15.15
N PHE A 194 19.80 -8.90 14.38
CA PHE A 194 19.68 -7.46 14.48
C PHE A 194 18.28 -6.97 14.07
N ARG A 195 17.69 -7.52 13.01
CA ARG A 195 16.30 -7.19 12.60
C ARG A 195 15.29 -7.51 13.71
N GLN A 196 15.42 -8.65 14.36
CA GLN A 196 14.55 -9.04 15.49
C GLN A 196 14.72 -8.10 16.69
N GLN A 197 15.94 -7.63 16.94
CA GLN A 197 16.22 -6.62 17.97
C GLN A 197 15.55 -5.29 17.64
N VAL A 198 15.70 -4.79 16.41
CA VAL A 198 15.05 -3.55 15.92
C VAL A 198 13.54 -3.66 16.06
N GLY A 199 12.93 -4.76 15.58
CA GLY A 199 11.49 -5.01 15.72
C GLY A 199 11.02 -5.03 17.17
N GLY A 200 11.84 -5.58 18.07
CA GLY A 200 11.59 -5.59 19.52
C GLY A 200 11.61 -4.21 20.18
N VAL A 201 12.26 -3.21 19.59
CA VAL A 201 12.20 -1.81 20.06
C VAL A 201 11.09 -1.03 19.35
N LEU A 202 10.91 -1.22 18.05
CA LEU A 202 9.88 -0.53 17.27
C LEU A 202 8.46 -0.91 17.70
N MET A 203 8.25 -2.09 18.29
CA MET A 203 6.95 -2.52 18.81
C MET A 203 6.28 -1.47 19.72
N PHE A 204 7.07 -0.72 20.50
CA PHE A 204 6.54 0.26 21.45
C PHE A 204 5.92 1.49 20.77
N PHE A 205 6.36 1.79 19.55
CA PHE A 205 5.98 2.99 18.82
C PHE A 205 5.15 2.68 17.57
N LEU A 206 4.93 1.40 17.26
CA LEU A 206 4.25 0.94 16.05
C LEU A 206 2.92 1.66 15.78
N PRO A 207 1.97 1.80 16.73
CA PRO A 207 0.70 2.48 16.45
C PRO A 207 0.89 3.94 16.01
N GLY A 208 1.85 4.65 16.60
CA GLY A 208 2.17 6.03 16.25
C GLY A 208 2.83 6.15 14.88
N ILE A 209 3.76 5.23 14.57
CA ILE A 209 4.45 5.18 13.28
C ILE A 209 3.47 4.89 12.16
N ILE A 210 2.70 3.82 12.30
CA ILE A 210 1.75 3.37 11.28
C ILE A 210 0.62 4.38 11.11
N GLY A 211 0.08 4.94 12.19
CA GLY A 211 -0.93 5.99 12.10
C GLY A 211 -0.42 7.25 11.41
N GLY A 212 0.84 7.64 11.63
CA GLY A 212 1.47 8.77 10.95
C GLY A 212 1.71 8.52 9.46
N LEU A 213 2.34 7.39 9.12
CA LEU A 213 2.64 7.02 7.73
C LEU A 213 1.37 6.76 6.91
N GLN A 214 0.35 6.12 7.50
CA GLN A 214 -0.95 5.94 6.86
C GLN A 214 -1.58 7.29 6.52
N LYS A 215 -1.60 8.25 7.46
CA LYS A 215 -2.15 9.59 7.19
C LYS A 215 -1.43 10.28 6.05
N ILE A 216 -0.10 10.20 5.98
CA ILE A 216 0.70 10.76 4.89
C ILE A 216 0.36 10.04 3.56
N ALA A 217 0.25 8.72 3.58
CA ALA A 217 -0.06 7.91 2.39
C ALA A 217 -1.49 8.14 1.85
N THR A 218 -2.46 8.46 2.70
CA THR A 218 -3.86 8.66 2.31
C THR A 218 -4.26 10.14 2.17
N ASP A 219 -3.30 11.06 2.23
CA ASP A 219 -3.54 12.50 2.06
C ASP A 219 -3.69 12.88 0.56
N ASP A 220 -4.18 14.09 0.27
CA ASP A 220 -4.54 14.57 -1.08
C ASP A 220 -3.37 14.38 -2.09
N GLU A 221 -3.66 13.93 -3.31
CA GLU A 221 -2.68 13.71 -4.39
C GLU A 221 -1.83 14.96 -4.68
N LYS A 222 -2.30 16.16 -4.31
CA LYS A 222 -1.56 17.43 -4.41
C LYS A 222 -0.22 17.44 -3.66
N GLN A 223 -0.02 16.58 -2.66
CA GLN A 223 1.27 16.48 -1.95
C GLN A 223 2.42 15.95 -2.85
N GLY A 224 2.07 15.36 -3.99
CA GLY A 224 3.00 14.82 -4.96
C GLY A 224 3.33 13.36 -4.69
N HIS A 225 3.29 12.56 -5.78
CA HIS A 225 3.39 11.10 -5.74
C HIS A 225 4.62 10.54 -5.00
N GLN A 226 5.74 11.26 -4.92
CA GLN A 226 6.96 10.77 -4.26
C GLN A 226 6.79 10.62 -2.75
N ILE A 227 6.07 11.55 -2.09
CA ILE A 227 5.84 11.50 -0.65
C ILE A 227 4.96 10.29 -0.33
N THR A 228 3.85 10.15 -1.07
CA THR A 228 2.92 9.03 -0.95
C THR A 228 3.63 7.70 -1.19
N MET A 229 4.42 7.59 -2.25
CA MET A 229 5.21 6.39 -2.58
C MET A 229 6.15 6.01 -1.43
N LEU A 230 6.92 6.95 -0.89
CA LEU A 230 7.84 6.68 0.22
C LEU A 230 7.09 6.32 1.51
N ALA A 231 5.96 6.97 1.79
CA ALA A 231 5.14 6.66 2.96
C ALA A 231 4.56 5.25 2.91
N VAL A 232 4.04 4.82 1.75
CA VAL A 232 3.52 3.45 1.54
C VAL A 232 4.64 2.41 1.66
N LYS A 233 5.83 2.71 1.13
CA LYS A 233 7.01 1.85 1.24
C LYS A 233 7.43 1.70 2.71
N ALA A 234 7.63 2.83 3.40
CA ALA A 234 8.00 2.85 4.81
C ALA A 234 6.96 2.11 5.68
N TRP A 235 5.67 2.31 5.39
CA TRP A 235 4.57 1.63 6.09
C TRP A 235 4.69 0.11 5.96
N GLY A 236 4.89 -0.42 4.75
CA GLY A 236 5.00 -1.86 4.53
C GLY A 236 6.25 -2.48 5.16
N GLU A 237 7.41 -1.85 4.98
CA GLU A 237 8.69 -2.38 5.47
C GLU A 237 8.78 -2.34 7.00
N ILE A 238 8.28 -1.29 7.65
CA ILE A 238 8.30 -1.19 9.12
C ILE A 238 7.35 -2.20 9.75
N ILE A 239 6.14 -2.37 9.20
CA ILE A 239 5.23 -3.43 9.64
C ILE A 239 5.91 -4.79 9.51
N THR A 240 6.61 -5.01 8.39
CA THR A 240 7.31 -6.27 8.14
C THR A 240 8.33 -6.58 9.21
N ILE A 241 9.21 -5.64 9.58
CA ILE A 241 10.22 -5.86 10.63
C ILE A 241 9.58 -6.18 11.99
N VAL A 242 8.46 -5.52 12.35
CA VAL A 242 7.85 -5.73 13.67
C VAL A 242 7.01 -7.00 13.73
N MET A 243 6.29 -7.32 12.65
CA MET A 243 5.32 -8.42 12.54
C MET A 243 5.87 -9.64 11.79
N GLU A 244 7.18 -9.72 11.52
CA GLU A 244 7.80 -10.87 10.83
C GLU A 244 7.48 -12.18 11.54
N ASP A 245 7.08 -13.19 10.78
CA ASP A 245 6.79 -14.51 11.29
C ASP A 245 8.11 -15.19 11.69
N ASN A 246 8.27 -15.55 12.97
CA ASN A 246 9.47 -16.25 13.44
C ASN A 246 9.42 -17.74 13.08
N ASN A 247 10.53 -18.26 12.56
CA ASN A 247 10.63 -19.65 12.10
C ASN A 247 10.79 -20.69 13.22
N ALA A 248 11.26 -20.30 14.41
CA ALA A 248 11.86 -21.25 15.36
C ALA A 248 10.97 -21.71 16.53
N SER A 249 9.96 -20.96 16.96
CA SER A 249 9.26 -21.23 18.23
C SER A 249 7.82 -21.74 18.09
N ASP A 250 7.15 -21.50 16.97
CA ASP A 250 5.70 -21.64 16.88
C ASP A 250 5.26 -22.66 15.82
N ALA A 251 6.06 -23.69 15.56
CA ALA A 251 5.72 -24.76 14.62
C ALA A 251 4.49 -25.61 15.05
N SER A 252 3.94 -25.38 16.24
CA SER A 252 2.77 -26.12 16.78
C SER A 252 1.42 -25.47 16.50
N GLU A 253 1.37 -24.21 16.06
CA GLU A 253 0.12 -23.64 15.55
C GLU A 253 0.03 -23.94 14.05
N ASN A 254 -0.59 -25.07 13.72
CA ASN A 254 -1.14 -25.28 12.38
C ASN A 254 -1.87 -23.99 12.00
N MET A 255 -1.51 -23.40 10.87
CA MET A 255 -2.13 -22.21 10.31
C MET A 255 -3.62 -22.51 10.07
N SER A 256 -4.46 -22.39 11.10
CA SER A 256 -5.90 -22.48 10.96
C SER A 256 -6.35 -21.20 10.27
N MET A 257 -6.50 -21.30 8.95
CA MET A 257 -6.95 -20.22 8.08
C MET A 257 -8.48 -20.06 8.21
N SER A 258 -8.97 -19.79 9.42
CA SER A 258 -10.31 -19.23 9.59
C SER A 258 -10.20 -17.73 9.39
N PHE A 259 -10.61 -17.25 8.23
CA PHE A 259 -10.74 -15.81 7.93
C PHE A 259 -11.94 -15.16 8.60
N ARG A 260 -12.67 -15.94 9.41
CA ARG A 260 -13.66 -15.40 10.32
C ARG A 260 -12.89 -14.58 11.35
N ILE A 261 -13.20 -13.29 11.39
CA ILE A 261 -12.85 -12.44 12.52
C ILE A 261 -13.56 -13.08 13.70
N ASP A 262 -12.85 -13.90 14.48
CA ASP A 262 -13.40 -14.40 15.72
C ASP A 262 -13.86 -13.17 16.53
N PRO A 263 -15.07 -13.21 17.12
CA PRO A 263 -15.51 -12.13 17.97
C PRO A 263 -14.40 -11.86 19.00
N PRO A 264 -14.10 -10.59 19.30
CA PRO A 264 -12.98 -10.24 20.17
C PRO A 264 -13.05 -11.12 21.42
N ALA A 265 -11.99 -11.91 21.64
CA ALA A 265 -11.86 -12.76 22.80
C ALA A 265 -12.22 -11.92 24.04
N ALA A 266 -13.00 -12.52 24.94
CA ALA A 266 -13.56 -11.91 26.14
C ALA A 266 -12.72 -10.74 26.67
N VAL A 267 -13.37 -9.59 26.86
CA VAL A 267 -12.83 -8.33 27.42
C VAL A 267 -11.58 -8.59 28.26
N MET A 268 -10.40 -8.48 27.63
CA MET A 268 -9.14 -8.47 28.36
C MET A 268 -9.19 -7.22 29.25
N GLN A 269 -8.96 -7.40 30.55
CA GLN A 269 -9.09 -6.31 31.54
C GLN A 269 -8.11 -5.15 31.27
N GLU A 270 -7.07 -5.35 30.46
CA GLU A 270 -6.12 -4.33 30.00
C GLU A 270 -5.77 -4.50 28.51
N ASP A 271 -5.67 -3.40 27.75
CA ASP A 271 -5.23 -3.42 26.33
C ASP A 271 -3.72 -3.74 26.28
N PRO A 272 -3.28 -4.88 25.69
CA PRO A 272 -1.87 -5.26 25.63
C PRO A 272 -1.00 -4.25 24.85
N LEU A 273 -1.63 -3.41 24.02
CA LEU A 273 -0.96 -2.34 23.27
C LEU A 273 -0.84 -1.04 24.06
N ASP A 274 -1.56 -0.87 25.18
CA ASP A 274 -1.56 0.38 25.93
C ASP A 274 -0.24 0.56 26.67
N ASN A 275 0.43 1.66 26.36
CA ASN A 275 1.64 2.09 27.01
C ASN A 275 1.22 3.20 27.98
N LYS A 276 0.87 2.83 29.22
CA LYS A 276 0.48 3.77 30.31
C LYS A 276 1.65 4.67 30.70
N TRP A 277 2.01 5.61 29.83
CA TRP A 277 3.21 6.46 29.94
C TRP A 277 2.89 7.92 30.22
N GLN A 278 1.61 8.29 30.31
CA GLN A 278 1.18 9.68 30.45
C GLN A 278 1.51 10.28 31.84
N ASP A 279 1.69 9.45 32.88
CA ASP A 279 1.96 9.90 34.26
C ASP A 279 3.03 9.06 35.02
N CYS A 280 3.92 8.34 34.32
CA CYS A 280 4.88 7.44 34.97
C CYS A 280 6.29 8.07 35.13
N THR A 281 6.99 7.73 36.22
CA THR A 281 8.40 8.11 36.40
C THR A 281 9.28 7.43 35.35
N ARG A 282 10.43 8.02 35.01
CA ARG A 282 11.38 7.45 34.03
C ARG A 282 11.77 6.01 34.37
N GLU A 283 11.94 5.70 35.65
CA GLU A 283 12.25 4.36 36.13
C GLU A 283 11.10 3.37 35.92
N SER A 284 9.86 3.80 36.17
CA SER A 284 8.65 3.01 35.90
C SER A 284 8.45 2.76 34.40
N MET A 285 8.70 3.78 33.57
CA MET A 285 8.70 3.65 32.10
C MET A 285 9.74 2.63 31.63
N LEU A 286 10.99 2.74 32.09
CA LEU A 286 12.06 1.80 31.74
C LEU A 286 11.77 0.37 32.19
N LYS A 287 11.15 0.20 33.38
CA LYS A 287 10.70 -1.11 33.86
C LYS A 287 9.61 -1.69 32.96
N SER A 288 8.61 -0.89 32.58
CA SER A 288 7.55 -1.33 31.66
C SER A 288 8.09 -1.70 30.27
N LEU A 289 9.13 -1.00 29.79
CA LEU A 289 9.83 -1.31 28.54
C LEU A 289 10.61 -2.62 28.63
N GLN A 290 11.14 -2.97 29.80
CA GLN A 290 11.87 -4.24 30.00
C GLN A 290 10.92 -5.43 30.09
N GLU A 291 9.71 -5.25 30.63
CA GLU A 291 8.74 -6.34 30.85
C GLU A 291 7.92 -6.69 29.61
N LYS A 292 7.57 -5.71 28.75
CA LYS A 292 6.77 -5.95 27.54
C LYS A 292 7.56 -6.65 26.45
N ASN A 293 7.02 -7.74 25.90
CA ASN A 293 7.58 -8.48 24.78
C ASN A 293 6.54 -8.69 23.68
N ARG A 294 6.98 -9.05 22.47
CA ARG A 294 6.09 -9.46 21.37
C ARG A 294 5.51 -10.84 21.65
N THR A 295 4.59 -10.93 22.60
CA THR A 295 3.86 -12.17 22.91
C THR A 295 2.78 -12.43 21.87
N PRO A 296 2.25 -13.66 21.76
CA PRO A 296 1.13 -13.97 20.87
C PRO A 296 -0.09 -13.05 21.07
N GLU A 297 -0.40 -12.68 22.32
CA GLU A 297 -1.51 -11.75 22.63
C GLU A 297 -1.23 -10.34 22.10
N TRP A 298 0.03 -9.89 22.21
CA TRP A 298 0.44 -8.60 21.65
C TRP A 298 0.32 -8.59 20.13
N TYR A 299 0.77 -9.66 19.45
CA TYR A 299 0.61 -9.79 17.99
C TYR A 299 -0.85 -9.78 17.58
N CYS A 300 -1.71 -10.53 18.28
CA CYS A 300 -3.14 -10.56 18.00
C CYS A 300 -3.79 -9.16 18.09
N ALA A 301 -3.53 -8.43 19.17
CA ALA A 301 -4.04 -7.08 19.33
C ALA A 301 -3.48 -6.10 18.29
N ALA A 302 -2.17 -6.17 18.00
CA ALA A 302 -1.52 -5.35 16.98
C ALA A 302 -2.14 -5.62 15.61
N ALA A 303 -2.34 -6.88 15.26
CA ALA A 303 -2.91 -7.30 13.98
C ALA A 303 -4.33 -6.78 13.74
N GLN A 304 -5.17 -6.73 14.78
CA GLN A 304 -6.51 -6.15 14.68
C GLN A 304 -6.47 -4.65 14.37
N LYS A 305 -5.61 -3.88 15.03
CA LYS A 305 -5.45 -2.44 14.73
C LYS A 305 -4.80 -2.21 13.35
N LEU A 306 -3.84 -3.06 12.97
CA LEU A 306 -3.20 -3.01 11.65
C LEU A 306 -4.19 -3.30 10.52
N ALA A 307 -5.17 -4.20 10.71
CA ALA A 307 -6.18 -4.49 9.69
C ALA A 307 -6.98 -3.24 9.28
N LEU A 308 -7.29 -2.35 10.24
CA LEU A 308 -7.92 -1.06 9.95
C LEU A 308 -7.00 -0.15 9.12
N SER A 309 -5.70 -0.17 9.41
CA SER A 309 -4.70 0.60 8.67
C SER A 309 -4.51 0.09 7.24
N VAL A 310 -4.45 -1.23 7.06
CA VAL A 310 -4.37 -1.91 5.76
C VAL A 310 -5.59 -1.56 4.91
N LYS A 311 -6.79 -1.58 5.50
CA LYS A 311 -8.02 -1.19 4.80
C LYS A 311 -7.97 0.27 4.35
N ALA A 312 -7.47 1.17 5.18
CA ALA A 312 -7.36 2.59 4.84
C ALA A 312 -6.33 2.85 3.74
N ILE A 313 -5.15 2.23 3.81
CA ILE A 313 -4.11 2.40 2.78
C ILE A 313 -4.49 1.73 1.46
N GLY A 314 -5.41 0.76 1.47
CA GLY A 314 -5.94 0.11 0.26
C GLY A 314 -6.51 1.10 -0.76
N MET A 315 -7.03 2.25 -0.33
CA MET A 315 -7.53 3.31 -1.22
C MET A 315 -6.45 3.82 -2.20
N VAL A 316 -5.17 3.71 -1.82
CA VAL A 316 -4.02 4.13 -2.63
C VAL A 316 -3.87 3.32 -3.92
N GLN A 317 -4.55 2.17 -4.04
CA GLN A 317 -4.59 1.40 -5.28
C GLN A 317 -5.22 2.18 -6.45
N HIS A 318 -6.01 3.22 -6.17
CA HIS A 318 -6.62 4.09 -7.17
C HIS A 318 -5.78 5.33 -7.52
N HIS A 319 -4.59 5.47 -6.94
CA HIS A 319 -3.77 6.66 -7.11
C HIS A 319 -3.36 6.84 -8.58
N SER A 320 -3.43 8.08 -9.09
CA SER A 320 -3.15 8.42 -10.50
C SER A 320 -1.77 7.95 -10.99
N HIS A 321 -0.75 8.14 -10.16
CA HIS A 321 0.64 7.80 -10.49
C HIS A 321 1.01 6.32 -10.23
N TRP A 322 1.46 5.60 -11.27
CA TRP A 322 1.80 4.17 -11.21
C TRP A 322 2.86 3.79 -10.16
N LYS A 323 3.89 4.62 -9.90
CA LYS A 323 4.90 4.31 -8.87
C LYS A 323 4.32 4.16 -7.46
N VAL A 324 3.24 4.87 -7.14
CA VAL A 324 2.58 4.77 -5.85
C VAL A 324 1.85 3.42 -5.75
N ARG A 325 1.12 3.04 -6.81
CA ARG A 325 0.47 1.73 -6.93
C ARG A 325 1.48 0.58 -6.89
N MET A 326 2.65 0.75 -7.52
CA MET A 326 3.76 -0.20 -7.43
C MET A 326 4.30 -0.35 -6.01
N ALA A 327 4.47 0.77 -5.29
CA ALA A 327 4.90 0.72 -3.89
C ALA A 327 3.86 -0.03 -3.02
N LEU A 328 2.57 0.17 -3.26
CA LEU A 328 1.51 -0.58 -2.60
C LEU A 328 1.57 -2.07 -2.92
N ALA A 329 1.68 -2.45 -4.20
CA ALA A 329 1.81 -3.85 -4.62
C ALA A 329 3.03 -4.52 -3.94
N SER A 330 4.17 -3.84 -3.92
CA SER A 330 5.40 -4.34 -3.31
C SER A 330 5.26 -4.51 -1.80
N SER A 331 4.63 -3.54 -1.11
CA SER A 331 4.34 -3.62 0.33
C SER A 331 3.38 -4.77 0.65
N CYS A 332 2.31 -4.95 -0.12
CA CYS A 332 1.36 -6.05 0.06
C CYS A 332 2.02 -7.42 -0.19
N TYR A 333 2.82 -7.54 -1.26
CA TYR A 333 3.63 -8.73 -1.53
C TYR A 333 4.54 -9.06 -0.34
N LEU A 334 5.28 -8.06 0.17
CA LEU A 334 6.20 -8.23 1.29
C LEU A 334 5.47 -8.72 2.55
N LEU A 335 4.33 -8.12 2.89
CA LEU A 335 3.54 -8.49 4.07
C LEU A 335 2.96 -9.91 3.95
N LEU A 336 2.44 -10.32 2.78
CA LEU A 336 2.00 -11.69 2.56
C LEU A 336 3.16 -12.70 2.62
N SER A 337 4.35 -12.27 2.19
CA SER A 337 5.54 -13.13 2.18
C SER A 337 6.15 -13.32 3.57
N LYS A 338 6.00 -12.38 4.51
CA LYS A 338 6.73 -12.41 5.78
C LYS A 338 5.87 -12.32 7.05
N CYS A 339 4.61 -11.89 6.96
CA CYS A 339 3.77 -11.59 8.13
C CYS A 339 2.44 -12.34 8.12
N CYS A 340 2.34 -13.41 7.34
CA CYS A 340 1.09 -14.13 7.10
C CYS A 340 0.47 -14.71 8.38
N ARG A 341 1.28 -15.11 9.36
CA ARG A 341 0.81 -15.69 10.63
C ARG A 341 0.46 -14.61 11.65
N ASN A 342 1.33 -13.62 11.81
CA ASN A 342 1.15 -12.57 12.80
C ASN A 342 0.11 -11.51 12.39
N MET A 343 -0.22 -11.39 11.09
CA MET A 343 -1.21 -10.43 10.57
C MET A 343 -2.47 -11.07 9.98
N LYS A 344 -2.89 -12.26 10.45
CA LYS A 344 -4.08 -12.98 9.94
C LYS A 344 -5.31 -12.09 9.63
N PRO A 345 -5.76 -11.16 10.50
CA PRO A 345 -6.92 -10.29 10.21
C PRO A 345 -6.76 -9.33 9.03
N SER A 346 -5.51 -9.07 8.61
CA SER A 346 -5.19 -8.17 7.48
C SER A 346 -5.11 -8.88 6.14
N MET A 347 -4.98 -10.22 6.13
CA MET A 347 -4.65 -10.98 4.92
C MET A 347 -5.65 -10.80 3.80
N MET A 348 -6.95 -10.84 4.11
CA MET A 348 -8.00 -10.67 3.09
C MET A 348 -7.94 -9.29 2.43
N TYR A 349 -7.70 -8.22 3.19
CA TYR A 349 -7.54 -6.89 2.62
C TYR A 349 -6.30 -6.79 1.71
N LEU A 350 -5.18 -7.41 2.10
CA LEU A 350 -3.97 -7.44 1.28
C LEU A 350 -4.20 -8.20 -0.03
N ILE A 351 -4.90 -9.34 0.04
CA ILE A 351 -5.22 -10.17 -1.13
C ILE A 351 -6.16 -9.42 -2.07
N GLU A 352 -7.22 -8.78 -1.57
CA GLU A 352 -8.13 -7.98 -2.39
C GLU A 352 -7.39 -6.84 -3.12
N VAL A 353 -6.47 -6.16 -2.44
CA VAL A 353 -5.61 -5.12 -3.07
C VAL A 353 -4.74 -5.72 -4.17
N LEU A 354 -4.14 -6.89 -3.97
CA LEU A 354 -3.35 -7.54 -5.01
C LEU A 354 -4.21 -8.06 -6.18
N ILE A 355 -5.41 -8.58 -5.92
CA ILE A 355 -6.35 -8.98 -6.98
C ILE A 355 -6.69 -7.77 -7.84
N MET A 356 -6.96 -6.63 -7.21
CA MET A 356 -7.18 -5.36 -7.92
C MET A 356 -5.98 -4.93 -8.76
N LEU A 357 -4.78 -4.92 -8.17
CA LEU A 357 -3.56 -4.49 -8.84
C LEU A 357 -3.07 -5.48 -9.90
N SER A 358 -3.56 -6.73 -9.90
CA SER A 358 -3.30 -7.71 -10.97
C SER A 358 -3.94 -7.34 -12.31
N GLU A 359 -4.90 -6.41 -12.26
CA GLU A 359 -5.62 -5.85 -13.42
C GLU A 359 -5.17 -4.41 -13.73
N ASP A 360 -4.01 -3.98 -13.21
CA ASP A 360 -3.44 -2.65 -13.50
C ASP A 360 -2.99 -2.54 -14.96
N GLU A 361 -3.08 -1.32 -15.52
CA GLU A 361 -2.61 -0.97 -16.85
C GLU A 361 -1.09 -1.18 -17.02
N ASN A 362 -0.33 -1.06 -15.93
CA ASN A 362 1.11 -1.29 -15.93
C ASN A 362 1.43 -2.76 -15.65
N GLU A 363 1.96 -3.45 -16.66
CA GLU A 363 2.34 -4.86 -16.60
C GLU A 363 3.27 -5.20 -15.43
N LYS A 364 4.18 -4.31 -15.04
CA LYS A 364 5.08 -4.56 -13.90
C LYS A 364 4.29 -4.67 -12.58
N ILE A 365 3.28 -3.83 -12.40
CA ILE A 365 2.43 -3.84 -11.21
C ILE A 365 1.59 -5.11 -11.20
N ALA A 366 0.96 -5.41 -12.34
CA ALA A 366 0.16 -6.61 -12.52
C ALA A 366 0.97 -7.89 -12.23
N THR A 367 2.22 -7.95 -12.70
CA THR A 367 3.13 -9.08 -12.46
C THR A 367 3.47 -9.22 -10.98
N THR A 368 3.92 -8.15 -10.31
CA THR A 368 4.22 -8.16 -8.87
C THR A 368 3.02 -8.60 -8.04
N ALA A 369 1.83 -8.13 -8.38
CA ALA A 369 0.61 -8.50 -7.68
C ALA A 369 0.25 -9.97 -7.89
N THR A 370 0.35 -10.45 -9.14
CA THR A 370 0.12 -11.85 -9.49
C THR A 370 1.10 -12.78 -8.80
N ASP A 371 2.39 -12.41 -8.73
CA ASP A 371 3.41 -13.19 -8.05
C ASP A 371 3.16 -13.27 -6.54
N GLY A 372 2.66 -12.20 -5.93
CA GLY A 372 2.25 -12.19 -4.52
C GLY A 372 1.08 -13.12 -4.23
N LEU A 373 0.09 -13.15 -5.12
CA LEU A 373 -1.04 -14.08 -5.03
C LEU A 373 -0.61 -15.53 -5.19
N LYS A 374 0.28 -15.83 -6.15
CA LYS A 374 0.84 -17.18 -6.35
C LYS A 374 1.63 -17.65 -5.13
N LEU A 375 2.55 -16.83 -4.63
CA LEU A 375 3.33 -17.12 -3.42
C LEU A 375 2.43 -17.44 -2.23
N TYR A 376 1.38 -16.64 -2.04
CA TYR A 376 0.45 -16.86 -0.95
C TYR A 376 -0.39 -18.13 -1.14
N SER A 377 -0.81 -18.44 -2.37
CA SER A 377 -1.52 -19.69 -2.69
C SER A 377 -0.67 -20.91 -2.35
N GLU A 378 0.60 -20.93 -2.75
CA GLU A 378 1.56 -22.01 -2.45
C GLU A 378 1.71 -22.20 -0.93
N LYS A 379 1.80 -21.10 -0.18
CA LYS A 379 1.85 -21.15 1.30
C LYS A 379 0.56 -21.69 1.93
N CYS A 380 -0.60 -21.32 1.39
CA CYS A 380 -1.89 -21.81 1.89
C CYS A 380 -2.04 -23.31 1.68
N GLU A 381 -1.66 -23.80 0.50
CA GLU A 381 -1.67 -25.23 0.17
C GLU A 381 -0.74 -26.02 1.08
N ALA A 382 0.48 -25.52 1.30
CA ALA A 382 1.45 -26.16 2.19
C ALA A 382 1.01 -26.21 3.66
N SER A 383 0.29 -25.18 4.15
CA SER A 383 0.01 -25.02 5.58
C SER A 383 -1.37 -25.53 6.01
N CYS A 384 -2.38 -25.45 5.14
CA CYS A 384 -3.79 -25.69 5.50
C CYS A 384 -4.44 -26.79 4.63
N GLY A 385 -3.80 -27.20 3.51
CA GLY A 385 -4.38 -28.15 2.56
C GLY A 385 -5.62 -27.62 1.82
N LYS A 386 -6.05 -26.39 2.10
CA LYS A 386 -7.09 -25.66 1.37
C LYS A 386 -6.44 -24.72 0.37
N SER A 387 -7.01 -24.67 -0.83
CA SER A 387 -6.56 -23.71 -1.84
C SER A 387 -6.97 -22.28 -1.45
N LEU A 388 -6.17 -21.27 -1.82
CA LEU A 388 -6.56 -19.85 -1.73
C LEU A 388 -7.94 -19.61 -2.35
N LEU A 389 -8.28 -20.40 -3.38
CA LEU A 389 -9.52 -20.24 -4.13
C LEU A 389 -10.75 -20.62 -3.32
N GLU A 390 -10.70 -21.70 -2.52
CA GLU A 390 -11.79 -22.09 -1.60
C GLU A 390 -12.11 -21.00 -0.57
N ILE A 391 -11.09 -20.23 -0.19
CA ILE A 391 -11.20 -19.13 0.76
C ILE A 391 -11.86 -17.91 0.11
N LEU A 392 -11.61 -17.71 -1.19
CA LEU A 392 -12.09 -16.56 -1.94
C LEU A 392 -13.51 -16.75 -2.49
N GLU A 393 -14.09 -17.96 -2.46
CA GLU A 393 -15.46 -18.22 -2.94
C GLU A 393 -16.50 -17.34 -2.22
N ASP A 394 -16.41 -17.24 -0.89
CA ASP A 394 -17.30 -16.39 -0.08
C ASP A 394 -17.12 -14.90 -0.41
N ASN A 395 -15.89 -14.44 -0.65
CA ASN A 395 -15.61 -13.06 -0.99
C ASN A 395 -16.10 -12.71 -2.40
N PHE A 396 -15.92 -13.63 -3.35
CA PHE A 396 -16.50 -13.52 -4.69
C PHE A 396 -18.03 -13.41 -4.62
N PHE A 397 -18.69 -14.30 -3.88
CA PHE A 397 -20.15 -14.27 -3.72
C PHE A 397 -20.62 -12.96 -3.06
N ASN A 398 -19.89 -12.47 -2.05
CA ASN A 398 -20.16 -11.20 -1.38
C ASN A 398 -20.00 -9.99 -2.33
N LEU A 399 -18.97 -9.99 -3.16
CA LEU A 399 -18.75 -8.94 -4.16
C LEU A 399 -19.90 -8.93 -5.17
N VAL A 400 -20.18 -10.07 -5.79
CA VAL A 400 -21.26 -10.22 -6.79
C VAL A 400 -22.60 -9.80 -6.21
N THR A 401 -22.86 -10.08 -4.93
CA THR A 401 -24.10 -9.67 -4.25
C THR A 401 -24.21 -8.15 -4.06
N LYS A 402 -23.09 -7.46 -3.81
CA LYS A 402 -23.07 -5.99 -3.61
C LYS A 402 -22.93 -5.22 -4.92
N LEU A 403 -22.42 -5.85 -5.98
CA LEU A 403 -22.05 -5.22 -7.23
C LEU A 403 -23.18 -4.41 -7.90
N PRO A 404 -24.45 -4.88 -7.98
CA PRO A 404 -25.52 -4.08 -8.59
C PRO A 404 -25.70 -2.74 -7.91
N ARG A 405 -25.65 -2.71 -6.57
CA ARG A 405 -25.78 -1.48 -5.79
C ARG A 405 -24.62 -0.51 -6.06
N ILE A 406 -23.41 -1.02 -6.26
CA ILE A 406 -22.23 -0.19 -6.56
C ILE A 406 -22.37 0.40 -7.96
N LEU A 407 -22.76 -0.42 -8.94
CA LEU A 407 -22.94 -0.02 -10.33
C LEU A 407 -24.11 0.95 -10.53
N HIS A 408 -25.17 0.86 -9.73
CA HIS A 408 -26.27 1.84 -9.71
C HIS A 408 -25.91 3.14 -8.96
N GLY A 409 -24.74 3.22 -8.34
CA GLY A 409 -24.23 4.43 -7.70
C GLY A 409 -23.79 5.49 -8.72
N THR A 410 -23.38 6.67 -8.24
CA THR A 410 -22.91 7.78 -9.10
C THR A 410 -21.38 7.94 -9.10
N ASP A 411 -20.65 6.99 -8.50
CA ASP A 411 -19.20 7.07 -8.32
C ASP A 411 -18.49 6.14 -9.31
N ASP A 412 -18.16 6.67 -10.49
CA ASP A 412 -17.50 5.95 -11.58
C ASP A 412 -16.19 5.28 -11.14
N VAL A 413 -15.46 5.86 -10.17
CA VAL A 413 -14.21 5.28 -9.64
C VAL A 413 -14.51 4.00 -8.87
N GLN A 414 -15.54 4.00 -8.03
CA GLN A 414 -15.98 2.81 -7.29
C GLN A 414 -16.58 1.75 -8.21
N GLN A 415 -17.33 2.17 -9.23
CA GLN A 415 -17.89 1.26 -10.24
C GLN A 415 -16.78 0.51 -10.98
N LEU A 416 -15.81 1.25 -11.53
CA LEU A 416 -14.67 0.67 -12.23
C LEU A 416 -13.82 -0.21 -11.31
N ALA A 417 -13.64 0.21 -10.05
CA ALA A 417 -12.94 -0.58 -9.05
C ALA A 417 -13.62 -1.94 -8.80
N ALA A 418 -14.93 -1.95 -8.64
CA ALA A 418 -15.67 -3.19 -8.39
C ALA A 418 -15.62 -4.15 -9.59
N LEU A 419 -15.67 -3.63 -10.83
CA LEU A 419 -15.50 -4.44 -12.04
C LEU A 419 -14.08 -4.99 -12.19
N ARG A 420 -13.05 -4.19 -11.87
CA ARG A 420 -11.65 -4.67 -11.84
C ARG A 420 -11.46 -5.78 -10.80
N LEU A 421 -12.10 -5.67 -9.64
CA LEU A 421 -12.03 -6.71 -8.61
C LEU A 421 -12.71 -8.00 -9.09
N LEU A 422 -13.88 -7.89 -9.72
CA LEU A 422 -14.59 -9.04 -10.30
C LEU A 422 -13.75 -9.72 -11.39
N ALA A 423 -13.16 -8.93 -12.30
CA ALA A 423 -12.23 -9.41 -13.32
C ALA A 423 -11.06 -10.18 -12.71
N GLY A 424 -10.40 -9.60 -11.70
CA GLY A 424 -9.29 -10.24 -11.00
C GLY A 424 -9.70 -11.57 -10.34
N TYR A 425 -10.88 -11.65 -9.72
CA TYR A 425 -11.40 -12.91 -9.19
C TYR A 425 -11.61 -13.97 -10.27
N ILE A 426 -12.24 -13.60 -11.39
CA ILE A 426 -12.50 -14.52 -12.51
C ILE A 426 -11.19 -15.07 -13.07
N LYS A 427 -10.20 -14.19 -13.29
CA LYS A 427 -8.87 -14.57 -13.79
C LYS A 427 -8.10 -15.45 -12.81
N LEU A 428 -8.20 -15.17 -11.51
CA LEU A 428 -7.56 -15.96 -10.46
C LEU A 428 -8.18 -17.36 -10.33
N LEU A 429 -9.50 -17.48 -10.46
CA LEU A 429 -10.20 -18.78 -10.49
C LEU A 429 -9.84 -19.59 -11.75
N GLY A 430 -9.73 -18.91 -12.89
CA GLY A 430 -9.30 -19.48 -14.17
C GLY A 430 -10.16 -20.67 -14.64
N VAL A 431 -9.67 -21.39 -15.65
CA VAL A 431 -10.39 -22.51 -16.29
C VAL A 431 -10.66 -23.68 -15.33
N ASN A 432 -9.80 -23.87 -14.33
CA ASN A 432 -9.85 -25.07 -13.49
C ASN A 432 -10.90 -24.98 -12.37
N LYS A 433 -11.19 -23.76 -11.87
CA LYS A 433 -11.99 -23.59 -10.64
C LYS A 433 -13.25 -22.75 -10.88
N LEU A 434 -13.25 -21.85 -11.85
CA LEU A 434 -14.45 -21.07 -12.17
C LEU A 434 -15.63 -21.95 -12.60
N PRO A 435 -15.47 -22.96 -13.50
CA PRO A 435 -16.57 -23.87 -13.83
C PRO A 435 -17.10 -24.64 -12.62
N TYR A 436 -16.21 -25.07 -11.72
CA TYR A 436 -16.61 -25.78 -10.50
C TYR A 436 -17.45 -24.88 -9.57
N LEU A 437 -17.04 -23.63 -9.38
CA LEU A 437 -17.79 -22.66 -8.57
C LEU A 437 -19.16 -22.35 -9.20
N LEU A 438 -19.22 -22.22 -10.52
CA LEU A 438 -20.47 -21.94 -11.26
C LEU A 438 -21.40 -23.16 -11.40
N ASN A 439 -20.94 -24.38 -11.14
CA ASN A 439 -21.85 -25.53 -10.99
C ASN A 439 -22.81 -25.35 -9.80
N SER A 440 -22.44 -24.53 -8.81
CA SER A 440 -23.32 -24.17 -7.72
C SER A 440 -24.42 -23.22 -8.21
N ALA A 441 -25.66 -23.70 -8.17
CA ALA A 441 -26.83 -22.91 -8.61
C ALA A 441 -26.93 -21.56 -7.89
N SER A 442 -26.52 -21.44 -6.62
CA SER A 442 -26.54 -20.16 -5.89
C SER A 442 -25.56 -19.15 -6.48
N HIS A 443 -24.34 -19.58 -6.79
CA HIS A 443 -23.29 -18.73 -7.34
C HIS A 443 -23.64 -18.31 -8.77
N LEU A 444 -24.06 -19.26 -9.62
CA LEU A 444 -24.45 -19.00 -11.00
C LEU A 444 -25.64 -18.06 -11.08
N ASN A 445 -26.74 -18.35 -10.37
CA ASN A 445 -27.92 -17.50 -10.37
C ASN A 445 -27.59 -16.09 -9.88
N ARG A 446 -26.77 -15.97 -8.84
CA ARG A 446 -26.38 -14.67 -8.28
C ARG A 446 -25.54 -13.88 -9.26
N LEU A 447 -24.55 -14.50 -9.90
CA LEU A 447 -23.70 -13.87 -10.91
C LEU A 447 -24.52 -13.38 -12.09
N VAL A 448 -25.30 -14.26 -12.71
CA VAL A 448 -26.12 -13.94 -13.89
C VAL A 448 -27.13 -12.83 -13.56
N TRP A 449 -27.83 -12.94 -12.43
CA TRP A 449 -28.75 -11.89 -11.98
C TRP A 449 -28.03 -10.54 -11.80
N THR A 450 -26.87 -10.54 -11.15
CA THR A 450 -26.07 -9.34 -10.94
C THR A 450 -25.63 -8.71 -12.27
N LEU A 451 -25.18 -9.52 -13.24
CA LEU A 451 -24.75 -9.02 -14.55
C LEU A 451 -25.92 -8.44 -15.35
N ILE A 452 -27.11 -9.07 -15.30
CA ILE A 452 -28.33 -8.53 -15.93
C ILE A 452 -28.70 -7.18 -15.32
N GLN A 453 -28.65 -7.05 -13.98
CA GLN A 453 -28.93 -5.78 -13.30
C GLN A 453 -27.89 -4.69 -13.58
N ALA A 454 -26.64 -5.09 -13.82
CA ALA A 454 -25.54 -4.19 -14.17
C ALA A 454 -25.68 -3.63 -15.59
N ILE A 455 -26.14 -4.45 -16.54
CA ILE A 455 -26.22 -4.13 -17.98
C ILE A 455 -27.59 -3.55 -18.37
N GLU A 456 -28.41 -3.12 -17.42
CA GLU A 456 -29.74 -2.58 -17.73
C GLU A 456 -29.65 -1.50 -18.83
N LEU A 457 -30.31 -1.76 -19.97
CA LEU A 457 -30.20 -0.91 -21.16
C LEU A 457 -31.31 0.15 -21.14
N ASP A 458 -30.95 1.40 -21.38
CA ASP A 458 -31.91 2.49 -21.53
C ASP A 458 -32.55 2.48 -22.93
N SER A 459 -33.83 2.14 -22.98
CA SER A 459 -34.63 2.12 -24.21
C SER A 459 -35.43 3.41 -24.43
N SER A 460 -35.23 4.44 -23.59
CA SER A 460 -35.99 5.71 -23.69
C SER A 460 -35.73 6.46 -25.01
N TYR A 461 -34.58 6.21 -25.64
CA TYR A 461 -34.17 6.84 -26.90
C TYR A 461 -34.57 6.03 -28.14
N VAL A 462 -35.11 4.82 -27.98
CA VAL A 462 -35.48 3.96 -29.11
C VAL A 462 -36.91 4.28 -29.52
N SER A 463 -37.07 5.01 -30.63
CA SER A 463 -38.38 5.27 -31.22
C SER A 463 -38.79 4.13 -32.15
N LEU A 464 -40.03 3.66 -32.04
CA LEU A 464 -40.63 2.66 -32.96
C LEU A 464 -40.65 3.11 -34.44
N LEU A 465 -40.40 4.41 -34.69
CA LEU A 465 -40.40 5.03 -36.02
C LEU A 465 -38.99 5.28 -36.57
N GLU A 466 -37.94 4.91 -35.84
CA GLU A 466 -36.56 5.02 -36.33
C GLU A 466 -36.20 3.81 -37.20
N ASP A 467 -36.18 4.03 -38.52
CA ASP A 467 -35.64 3.07 -39.49
C ASP A 467 -34.11 3.13 -39.47
N TYR A 468 -33.47 2.20 -38.77
CA TYR A 468 -32.02 2.00 -38.85
C TYR A 468 -31.67 1.29 -40.15
N SER A 469 -30.85 1.91 -40.99
CA SER A 469 -30.38 1.24 -42.20
C SER A 469 -29.30 0.22 -41.85
N LEU A 470 -29.25 -0.90 -42.58
CA LEU A 470 -28.19 -1.92 -42.42
C LEU A 470 -26.77 -1.32 -42.50
N ARG A 471 -26.60 -0.21 -43.24
CA ARG A 471 -25.33 0.51 -43.35
C ARG A 471 -24.89 1.17 -42.04
N ASP A 472 -25.83 1.64 -41.22
CA ASP A 472 -25.54 2.25 -39.93
C ASP A 472 -25.07 1.20 -38.91
N LEU A 473 -25.57 -0.04 -39.04
CA LEU A 473 -25.11 -1.21 -38.27
C LEU A 473 -23.72 -1.69 -38.72
N GLU A 474 -23.44 -1.72 -40.03
CA GLU A 474 -22.17 -2.18 -40.61
C GLU A 474 -20.99 -1.21 -40.37
N THR A 475 -21.23 0.09 -40.27
CA THR A 475 -20.15 1.07 -39.97
C THR A 475 -19.60 0.99 -38.54
N SER A 476 -20.21 0.19 -37.67
CA SER A 476 -19.80 -0.01 -36.26
C SER A 476 -18.56 -0.91 -36.09
N HIS A 477 -18.10 -1.59 -37.14
CA HIS A 477 -16.95 -2.51 -37.08
C HIS A 477 -15.57 -1.84 -36.95
N GLY A 478 -15.47 -0.54 -36.64
CA GLY A 478 -14.17 0.13 -36.55
C GLY A 478 -14.07 1.47 -35.81
N LYS A 479 -15.17 2.01 -35.27
CA LYS A 479 -15.15 3.22 -34.40
C LYS A 479 -16.20 3.10 -33.29
N PRO A 480 -15.88 3.44 -32.03
CA PRO A 480 -16.82 3.41 -30.91
C PRO A 480 -17.71 4.66 -30.94
N GLN A 481 -18.64 4.73 -31.90
CA GLN A 481 -19.81 5.58 -31.77
C GLN A 481 -21.06 4.70 -31.80
N THR A 482 -21.43 4.29 -30.58
CA THR A 482 -22.80 4.09 -30.09
C THR A 482 -23.78 3.53 -31.11
N SER A 483 -23.91 2.20 -31.15
CA SER A 483 -25.20 1.62 -31.48
C SER A 483 -26.24 2.26 -30.54
N PRO A 484 -27.30 2.91 -31.05
CA PRO A 484 -28.21 3.70 -30.22
C PRO A 484 -29.00 2.86 -29.20
N TRP A 485 -29.01 1.54 -29.39
CA TRP A 485 -29.59 0.57 -28.46
C TRP A 485 -28.61 0.06 -27.39
N LYS A 486 -27.30 0.31 -27.53
CA LYS A 486 -26.26 -0.05 -26.53
C LYS A 486 -25.98 1.11 -25.58
N VAL A 487 -27.04 1.70 -25.03
CA VAL A 487 -26.93 2.76 -24.01
C VAL A 487 -27.21 2.12 -22.66
N PHE A 488 -26.20 2.07 -21.80
CA PHE A 488 -26.34 1.55 -20.44
C PHE A 488 -26.99 2.61 -19.55
N LYS A 489 -27.92 2.20 -18.70
CA LYS A 489 -28.67 3.10 -17.83
C LYS A 489 -27.82 3.67 -16.68
N HIS A 490 -26.87 2.86 -16.19
CA HIS A 490 -26.19 3.12 -14.91
C HIS A 490 -24.76 3.66 -15.05
N PHE A 491 -24.16 3.59 -16.23
CA PHE A 491 -22.83 4.14 -16.48
C PHE A 491 -22.73 4.68 -17.91
N THR A 492 -22.07 5.83 -18.04
CA THR A 492 -21.83 6.52 -19.32
C THR A 492 -20.35 6.56 -19.70
N ASP A 493 -19.46 6.22 -18.76
CA ASP A 493 -18.03 6.13 -19.02
C ASP A 493 -17.69 4.90 -19.85
N HIS A 494 -17.04 5.12 -20.99
CA HIS A 494 -16.53 4.09 -21.88
C HIS A 494 -15.56 3.13 -21.17
N SER A 495 -14.81 3.59 -20.16
CA SER A 495 -13.87 2.74 -19.42
C SER A 495 -14.60 1.63 -18.63
N ILE A 496 -15.78 1.94 -18.10
CA ILE A 496 -16.63 1.02 -17.33
C ILE A 496 -17.30 0.04 -18.27
N GLN A 497 -17.84 0.53 -19.39
CA GLN A 497 -18.40 -0.31 -20.44
C GLN A 497 -17.38 -1.33 -20.94
N GLN A 498 -16.19 -0.87 -21.32
CA GLN A 498 -15.14 -1.75 -21.82
C GLN A 498 -14.75 -2.80 -20.78
N LYS A 499 -14.64 -2.42 -19.49
CA LYS A 499 -14.31 -3.39 -18.45
C LYS A 499 -15.45 -4.39 -18.19
N MET A 500 -16.71 -3.99 -18.41
CA MET A 500 -17.85 -4.90 -18.33
C MET A 500 -17.86 -5.92 -19.49
N GLU A 501 -17.56 -5.47 -20.71
CA GLU A 501 -17.34 -6.34 -21.87
C GLU A 501 -16.17 -7.30 -21.61
N ASP A 502 -15.05 -6.82 -21.07
CA ASP A 502 -13.92 -7.67 -20.66
C ASP A 502 -14.35 -8.74 -19.65
N VAL A 503 -15.16 -8.38 -18.64
CA VAL A 503 -15.70 -9.34 -17.66
C VAL A 503 -16.53 -10.43 -18.36
N CYS A 504 -17.40 -10.06 -19.30
CA CYS A 504 -18.17 -11.02 -20.07
C CYS A 504 -17.26 -11.92 -20.93
N HIS A 505 -16.25 -11.34 -21.58
CA HIS A 505 -15.26 -12.09 -22.34
C HIS A 505 -14.49 -13.08 -21.47
N MET A 506 -14.07 -12.67 -20.27
CA MET A 506 -13.38 -13.54 -19.32
C MET A 506 -14.27 -14.69 -18.82
N LEU A 507 -15.58 -14.46 -18.63
CA LEU A 507 -16.52 -15.55 -18.33
C LEU A 507 -16.60 -16.55 -19.48
N GLY A 508 -16.54 -16.09 -20.73
CA GLY A 508 -16.47 -16.97 -21.90
C GLY A 508 -15.15 -17.76 -21.98
N GLN A 509 -14.03 -17.11 -21.63
CA GLN A 509 -12.70 -17.71 -21.66
C GLN A 509 -12.49 -18.77 -20.56
N TYR A 510 -12.98 -18.51 -19.34
CA TYR A 510 -12.68 -19.34 -18.17
C TYR A 510 -13.87 -20.17 -17.67
N GLY A 511 -15.11 -19.79 -17.99
CA GLY A 511 -16.33 -20.45 -17.50
C GLY A 511 -16.74 -21.67 -18.32
N ASP A 512 -17.78 -22.37 -17.87
CA ASP A 512 -18.43 -23.41 -18.69
C ASP A 512 -19.48 -22.75 -19.61
N LEU A 513 -19.15 -22.64 -20.90
CA LEU A 513 -20.02 -22.02 -21.90
C LEU A 513 -21.36 -22.74 -22.05
N ASN A 514 -21.42 -24.07 -21.88
CA ASN A 514 -22.68 -24.80 -22.00
C ASN A 514 -23.62 -24.43 -20.85
N ILE A 515 -23.11 -24.41 -19.62
CA ILE A 515 -23.90 -24.08 -18.43
C ILE A 515 -24.35 -22.62 -18.47
N LEU A 516 -23.43 -21.70 -18.80
CA LEU A 516 -23.74 -20.28 -18.91
C LEU A 516 -24.79 -20.01 -20.00
N SER A 517 -24.60 -20.58 -21.19
CA SER A 517 -25.52 -20.38 -22.32
C SER A 517 -26.89 -21.00 -22.05
N TYR A 518 -26.93 -22.24 -21.53
CA TYR A 518 -28.19 -22.89 -21.16
C TYR A 518 -28.96 -22.09 -20.12
N HIS A 519 -28.28 -21.61 -19.07
CA HIS A 519 -28.93 -20.85 -18.01
C HIS A 519 -29.43 -19.48 -18.50
N LEU A 520 -28.67 -18.80 -19.36
CA LEU A 520 -29.11 -17.54 -19.96
C LEU A 520 -30.29 -17.74 -20.93
N LEU A 521 -30.29 -18.80 -21.72
CA LEU A 521 -31.43 -19.14 -22.61
C LEU A 521 -32.69 -19.52 -21.81
N ASP A 522 -32.57 -20.27 -20.72
CA ASP A 522 -33.69 -20.58 -19.82
C ASP A 522 -34.30 -19.30 -19.22
N ARG A 523 -33.45 -18.35 -18.80
CA ARG A 523 -33.87 -17.02 -18.35
C ARG A 523 -34.52 -16.20 -19.46
N PHE A 524 -34.00 -16.26 -20.68
CA PHE A 524 -34.52 -15.57 -21.86
C PHE A 524 -35.98 -15.98 -22.15
N HIS A 525 -36.30 -17.27 -22.03
CA HIS A 525 -37.68 -17.74 -22.20
C HIS A 525 -38.56 -17.42 -20.99
N SER A 526 -38.00 -17.46 -19.78
CA SER A 526 -38.74 -17.26 -18.54
C SER A 526 -39.09 -15.80 -18.25
N VAL A 527 -38.26 -14.85 -18.69
CA VAL A 527 -38.32 -13.44 -18.27
C VAL A 527 -38.18 -12.49 -19.48
N PRO A 528 -39.25 -12.31 -20.29
CA PRO A 528 -39.15 -11.60 -21.57
C PRO A 528 -38.69 -10.14 -21.48
N TYR A 529 -38.93 -9.46 -20.35
CA TYR A 529 -38.54 -8.06 -20.17
C TYR A 529 -37.02 -7.86 -20.01
N GLN A 530 -36.24 -8.93 -19.78
CA GLN A 530 -34.77 -8.91 -19.67
C GLN A 530 -34.08 -9.38 -20.96
N ASN A 531 -34.84 -9.64 -22.03
CA ASN A 531 -34.29 -10.26 -23.24
C ASN A 531 -33.20 -9.41 -23.89
N LYS A 532 -33.28 -8.08 -23.81
CA LYS A 532 -32.26 -7.18 -24.36
C LYS A 532 -30.92 -7.31 -23.62
N GLU A 533 -30.93 -7.34 -22.28
CA GLU A 533 -29.73 -7.54 -21.46
C GLU A 533 -29.16 -8.95 -21.64
N ILE A 534 -30.02 -9.96 -21.66
CA ILE A 534 -29.60 -11.37 -21.85
C ILE A 534 -28.98 -11.57 -23.24
N THR A 535 -29.53 -10.92 -24.27
CA THR A 535 -28.97 -10.96 -25.63
C THR A 535 -27.57 -10.35 -25.67
N PHE A 536 -27.38 -9.20 -25.02
CA PHE A 536 -26.06 -8.60 -24.89
C PHE A 536 -25.08 -9.55 -24.19
N LEU A 537 -25.46 -10.08 -23.03
CA LEU A 537 -24.63 -11.00 -22.24
C LEU A 537 -24.22 -12.25 -23.02
N LEU A 538 -25.18 -12.91 -23.68
CA LEU A 538 -24.91 -14.10 -24.49
C LEU A 538 -23.90 -13.80 -25.59
N ASN A 539 -24.07 -12.70 -26.33
CA ASN A 539 -23.17 -12.34 -27.42
C ASN A 539 -21.75 -12.07 -26.91
N GLU A 540 -21.59 -11.25 -25.87
CA GLU A 540 -20.25 -10.93 -25.34
C GLU A 540 -19.58 -12.16 -24.71
N ILE A 541 -20.30 -13.02 -23.98
CA ILE A 541 -19.73 -14.26 -23.41
C ILE A 541 -19.27 -15.21 -24.53
N LEU A 542 -20.07 -15.38 -25.60
CA LEU A 542 -19.71 -16.24 -26.73
C LEU A 542 -18.53 -15.68 -27.53
N CYS A 543 -18.48 -14.36 -27.73
CA CYS A 543 -17.31 -13.69 -28.33
C CYS A 543 -16.03 -13.96 -27.54
N GLY A 544 -16.11 -13.94 -26.20
CA GLY A 544 -14.97 -14.25 -25.33
C GLY A 544 -14.50 -15.70 -25.46
N GLY A 545 -15.45 -16.62 -25.64
CA GLY A 545 -15.22 -18.03 -25.88
C GLY A 545 -14.79 -18.38 -27.31
N ALA A 546 -14.73 -17.44 -28.25
CA ALA A 546 -14.53 -17.73 -29.68
C ALA A 546 -13.21 -18.44 -30.01
N HIS A 547 -12.18 -18.26 -29.18
CA HIS A 547 -10.84 -18.83 -29.39
C HIS A 547 -10.65 -20.18 -28.67
N ARG A 548 -11.71 -20.73 -28.07
CA ARG A 548 -11.65 -21.97 -27.30
C ARG A 548 -11.89 -23.18 -28.21
N GLU A 549 -10.92 -24.09 -28.22
CA GLU A 549 -11.01 -25.36 -28.97
C GLU A 549 -11.76 -26.45 -28.18
N ASP A 550 -11.98 -26.25 -26.87
CA ASP A 550 -12.53 -27.26 -25.95
C ASP A 550 -14.07 -27.27 -25.86
N ALA A 551 -14.75 -26.27 -26.41
CA ALA A 551 -16.20 -26.16 -26.40
C ALA A 551 -16.80 -26.48 -27.77
N ASN A 552 -17.95 -27.16 -27.82
CA ASN A 552 -18.79 -27.30 -29.03
C ASN A 552 -19.46 -25.95 -29.35
N LEU A 553 -18.66 -24.94 -29.63
CA LEU A 553 -19.11 -23.57 -29.82
C LEU A 553 -20.11 -23.47 -30.98
N GLU A 554 -19.93 -24.27 -32.04
CA GLU A 554 -20.87 -24.31 -33.18
C GLU A 554 -22.28 -24.73 -32.73
N ASP A 555 -22.40 -25.76 -31.90
CA ASP A 555 -23.70 -26.23 -31.40
C ASP A 555 -24.35 -25.20 -30.47
N ILE A 556 -23.56 -24.57 -29.60
CA ILE A 556 -24.04 -23.52 -28.70
C ILE A 556 -24.55 -22.33 -29.51
N ILE A 557 -23.77 -21.84 -30.49
CA ILE A 557 -24.16 -20.74 -31.37
C ILE A 557 -25.42 -21.13 -32.16
N ARG A 558 -25.50 -22.36 -32.69
CA ARG A 558 -26.69 -22.85 -33.41
C ARG A 558 -27.93 -22.82 -32.51
N ASN A 559 -27.82 -23.22 -31.25
CA ASN A 559 -28.92 -23.17 -30.29
C ASN A 559 -29.34 -21.73 -29.98
N VAL A 560 -28.38 -20.83 -29.76
CA VAL A 560 -28.65 -19.41 -29.50
C VAL A 560 -29.32 -18.75 -30.72
N LEU A 561 -28.82 -19.01 -31.93
CA LEU A 561 -29.43 -18.52 -33.17
C LEU A 561 -30.84 -19.08 -33.38
N HIS A 562 -31.07 -20.36 -33.06
CA HIS A 562 -32.41 -20.95 -33.15
C HIS A 562 -33.39 -20.22 -32.23
N VAL A 563 -32.98 -19.90 -31.01
CA VAL A 563 -33.80 -19.09 -30.09
C VAL A 563 -33.99 -17.69 -30.63
N TYR A 564 -32.94 -16.99 -31.07
CA TYR A 564 -33.05 -15.62 -31.58
C TYR A 564 -33.92 -15.50 -32.84
N LEU A 565 -33.98 -16.54 -33.67
CA LEU A 565 -34.79 -16.58 -34.89
C LEU A 565 -36.21 -17.12 -34.64
N GLU A 566 -36.59 -17.39 -33.38
CA GLU A 566 -37.91 -17.90 -33.07
C GLU A 566 -39.00 -16.87 -33.45
N PRO A 567 -40.03 -17.28 -34.22
CA PRO A 567 -41.09 -16.37 -34.67
C PRO A 567 -41.78 -15.60 -33.53
N SER A 568 -41.88 -16.20 -32.34
CA SER A 568 -42.49 -15.61 -31.15
C SER A 568 -41.81 -14.29 -30.69
N ILE A 569 -40.52 -14.12 -31.00
CA ILE A 569 -39.73 -12.93 -30.64
C ILE A 569 -39.95 -11.79 -31.63
N TRP A 570 -40.09 -12.13 -32.92
CA TRP A 570 -40.22 -11.14 -34.01
C TRP A 570 -41.67 -10.74 -34.27
N TYR A 571 -42.62 -11.66 -34.07
CA TYR A 571 -44.05 -11.43 -34.28
C TYR A 571 -44.75 -11.13 -32.96
N VAL A 572 -44.35 -10.05 -32.30
CA VAL A 572 -44.97 -9.58 -31.05
C VAL A 572 -46.42 -9.18 -31.33
N SER A 573 -47.36 -9.65 -30.51
CA SER A 573 -48.77 -9.29 -30.64
C SER A 573 -48.97 -7.80 -30.38
N LEU A 574 -49.42 -7.05 -31.38
CA LEU A 574 -49.74 -5.61 -31.29
C LEU A 574 -50.99 -5.31 -30.45
N ASN A 575 -51.58 -6.32 -29.80
CA ASN A 575 -52.72 -6.12 -28.91
C ASN A 575 -52.23 -5.46 -27.63
N VAL A 576 -52.48 -4.17 -27.50
CA VAL A 576 -52.43 -3.46 -26.21
C VAL A 576 -53.55 -4.02 -25.35
N GLY A 577 -53.27 -5.13 -24.67
CA GLY A 577 -54.16 -5.69 -23.66
C GLY A 577 -54.32 -4.68 -22.54
N THR A 578 -55.54 -4.21 -22.32
CA THR A 578 -55.94 -3.50 -21.12
C THR A 578 -55.77 -4.43 -19.91
N HIS A 579 -54.55 -4.55 -19.37
CA HIS A 579 -54.34 -5.06 -18.02
C HIS A 579 -54.66 -3.94 -17.02
N VAL A 580 -55.95 -3.67 -16.88
CA VAL A 580 -56.49 -3.06 -15.68
C VAL A 580 -56.54 -4.17 -14.63
N ASN A 581 -55.80 -3.97 -13.53
CA ASN A 581 -55.92 -4.64 -12.24
C ASN A 581 -55.80 -6.17 -12.22
N GLU A 582 -54.61 -6.66 -11.83
CA GLU A 582 -54.49 -7.79 -10.89
C GLU A 582 -53.11 -7.72 -10.21
N LEU A 583 -53.01 -6.83 -9.23
CA LEU A 583 -52.01 -6.89 -8.14
C LEU A 583 -52.78 -7.30 -6.88
N GLN A 584 -52.67 -8.56 -6.50
CA GLN A 584 -52.74 -9.03 -5.12
C GLN A 584 -51.65 -10.08 -4.89
#